data_AF-A0A812NTL5-F1
#
_entry.id   AF-A0A812NTL5-F1
#
_cell.length_a   1.000
_cell.length_b   1.000
_cell.length_c   1.000
_cell.angle_alpha   90.00
_cell.angle_beta   90.00
_cell.angle_gamma   90.00
#
_symmetry.space_group_name_H-M   'P 1'
#
loop_
_entity.id
_entity.type
_entity.pdbx_description
1 polymer ?
#
loop_
_entity_poly.entity_id
_entity_poly.type
_entity_poly.pdbx_seq_one_letter_code
_entity_poly.pdbx_strand_id
1 'polypeptide(L)'
;AYASMAEHAGITLPQALEKRYCNCEKQLATSDEETDAAKELAAELSQYGPGPGKELEQGSAERVDWFQNWLDRTSSESATGGMGEGGDSEGNALSRDQLWEMLQNNPRLRDMAESSGLGLDRLLINDQEPMRTVRVAKLEELKPAVEAHSALKWDDRLADACGCEGIVLRDDESDGTAQVRFPPPLGFKAWLPTSMLQELTQPCKRVKACETQQLLEAVEAHSALKWDDRLAKLSGQEGFVVQHDKEDATLQVRFPSVSLTAWLPESTLTYLEDSQPTTEAPATPAESEDKDETV
;
A
#
# COMPACT_ATOMS: atom_id res chain seq x y z
N ALA A 1 -12.65 -9.25 -1.62
CA ALA A 1 -14.11 -9.22 -1.85
C ALA A 1 -14.91 -9.30 -0.55
N TYR A 2 -14.72 -10.34 0.30
CA TYR A 2 -15.52 -10.53 1.51
C TYR A 2 -15.45 -9.38 2.53
N ALA A 3 -14.28 -8.76 2.73
CA ALA A 3 -14.14 -7.61 3.63
C ALA A 3 -15.04 -6.42 3.23
N SER A 4 -15.13 -6.10 1.94
CA SER A 4 -16.01 -5.04 1.44
C SER A 4 -17.49 -5.39 1.63
N MET A 5 -17.89 -6.66 1.40
CA MET A 5 -19.26 -7.10 1.64
C MET A 5 -19.64 -7.03 3.13
N ALA A 6 -18.70 -7.37 4.02
CA ALA A 6 -18.89 -7.28 5.47
C ALA A 6 -19.10 -5.81 5.90
N GLU A 7 -18.26 -4.90 5.42
CA GLU A 7 -18.35 -3.46 5.68
C GLU A 7 -19.69 -2.88 5.21
N HIS A 8 -20.09 -3.17 3.97
CA HIS A 8 -21.37 -2.69 3.43
C HIS A 8 -22.60 -3.24 4.18
N ALA A 9 -22.51 -4.47 4.68
CA ALA A 9 -23.61 -5.11 5.41
C ALA A 9 -23.60 -4.82 6.92
N GLY A 10 -22.60 -4.10 7.44
CA GLY A 10 -22.47 -3.83 8.88
C GLY A 10 -22.28 -5.11 9.71
N ILE A 11 -21.62 -6.12 9.16
CA ILE A 11 -21.33 -7.40 9.83
C ILE A 11 -19.82 -7.64 9.88
N THR A 12 -19.37 -8.54 10.73
CA THR A 12 -17.94 -8.90 10.79
C THR A 12 -17.53 -9.76 9.60
N LEU A 13 -16.23 -9.78 9.28
CA LEU A 13 -15.70 -10.62 8.19
C LEU A 13 -16.01 -12.12 8.38
N PRO A 14 -15.86 -12.73 9.59
CA PRO A 14 -16.28 -14.12 9.83
C PRO A 14 -17.77 -14.36 9.54
N GLN A 15 -18.65 -13.43 9.92
CA GLN A 15 -20.09 -13.52 9.63
C GLN A 15 -20.38 -13.43 8.13
N ALA A 16 -19.64 -12.62 7.38
CA ALA A 16 -19.77 -12.56 5.93
C ALA A 16 -19.34 -13.86 5.25
N LEU A 17 -18.27 -14.50 5.73
CA LEU A 17 -17.83 -15.83 5.27
C LEU A 17 -18.84 -16.91 5.59
N GLU A 18 -19.39 -16.92 6.81
CA GLU A 18 -20.45 -17.84 7.21
C GLU A 18 -21.67 -17.73 6.27
N LYS A 19 -22.11 -16.50 5.99
CA LYS A 19 -23.23 -16.26 5.06
C LYS A 19 -22.93 -16.78 3.66
N ARG A 20 -21.71 -16.61 3.16
CA ARG A 20 -21.30 -17.15 1.85
C ARG A 20 -21.29 -18.67 1.87
N TYR A 21 -20.66 -19.28 2.86
CA TYR A 21 -20.60 -20.73 3.02
C TYR A 21 -22.00 -21.35 3.01
N CYS A 22 -22.92 -20.82 3.82
CA CYS A 22 -24.32 -21.27 3.85
C CYS A 22 -25.05 -21.07 2.52
N ASN A 23 -24.73 -20.00 1.78
CA ASN A 23 -25.32 -19.74 0.47
C ASN A 23 -24.81 -20.76 -0.56
N CYS A 24 -23.51 -21.09 -0.55
CA CYS A 24 -22.93 -22.12 -1.40
C CYS A 24 -23.54 -23.50 -1.12
N GLU A 25 -23.68 -23.88 0.16
CA GLU A 25 -24.36 -25.15 0.53
C GLU A 25 -25.79 -25.21 0.02
N LYS A 26 -26.56 -24.11 0.16
CA LYS A 26 -27.94 -24.02 -0.33
C LYS A 26 -28.02 -24.12 -1.86
N GLN A 27 -27.17 -23.40 -2.58
CA GLN A 27 -27.14 -23.43 -4.05
C GLN A 27 -26.76 -24.81 -4.56
N LEU A 28 -25.78 -25.47 -3.93
CA LEU A 28 -25.35 -26.81 -4.29
C LEU A 28 -26.46 -27.84 -4.01
N ALA A 29 -27.20 -27.69 -2.91
CA ALA A 29 -28.34 -28.56 -2.57
C ALA A 29 -29.53 -28.41 -3.53
N THR A 30 -29.69 -27.24 -4.16
CA THR A 30 -30.75 -26.98 -5.15
C THR A 30 -30.33 -27.25 -6.60
N SER A 31 -29.05 -27.49 -6.85
CA SER A 31 -28.54 -27.75 -8.20
C SER A 31 -28.70 -29.23 -8.52
N ASP A 32 -29.69 -29.57 -9.35
CA ASP A 32 -29.99 -30.96 -9.73
C ASP A 32 -29.02 -31.58 -10.76
N GLU A 33 -27.98 -30.86 -11.19
CA GLU A 33 -27.01 -31.35 -12.19
C GLU A 33 -25.56 -30.95 -11.86
N GLU A 34 -24.60 -31.75 -12.37
CA GLU A 34 -23.15 -31.54 -12.33
C GLU A 34 -22.72 -30.42 -13.31
N THR A 35 -23.35 -29.25 -13.15
CA THR A 35 -23.03 -28.05 -13.92
C THR A 35 -21.68 -27.50 -13.51
N ASP A 36 -21.04 -26.74 -14.41
CA ASP A 36 -19.78 -26.05 -14.10
C ASP A 36 -19.96 -25.10 -12.90
N ALA A 37 -21.14 -24.49 -12.74
CA ALA A 37 -21.47 -23.68 -11.57
C ALA A 37 -21.48 -24.49 -10.26
N ALA A 38 -22.01 -25.72 -10.27
CA ALA A 38 -21.97 -26.60 -9.11
C ALA A 38 -20.53 -27.01 -8.75
N LYS A 39 -19.67 -27.22 -9.76
CA LYS A 39 -18.24 -27.50 -9.56
C LYS A 39 -17.50 -26.32 -8.94
N GLU A 40 -17.77 -25.11 -9.40
CA GLU A 40 -17.20 -23.88 -8.82
C GLU A 40 -17.62 -23.69 -7.36
N LEU A 41 -18.91 -23.89 -7.04
CA LEU A 41 -19.41 -23.82 -5.67
C LEU A 41 -18.78 -24.90 -4.77
N ALA A 42 -18.60 -26.12 -5.28
CA ALA A 42 -17.93 -27.19 -4.56
C ALA A 42 -16.44 -26.88 -4.33
N ALA A 43 -15.76 -26.29 -5.32
CA ALA A 43 -14.37 -25.85 -5.20
C ALA A 43 -14.20 -24.67 -4.23
N GLU A 44 -15.22 -23.82 -4.07
CA GLU A 44 -15.22 -22.79 -3.03
C GLU A 44 -15.41 -23.42 -1.64
N LEU A 45 -16.33 -24.37 -1.49
CA LEU A 45 -16.57 -25.07 -0.21
C LEU A 45 -15.35 -25.89 0.25
N SER A 46 -14.58 -26.46 -0.68
CA SER A 46 -13.40 -27.26 -0.34
C SER A 46 -12.27 -26.45 0.30
N GLN A 47 -12.22 -25.12 0.11
CA GLN A 47 -11.24 -24.23 0.76
C GLN A 47 -11.41 -24.18 2.29
N TYR A 48 -12.62 -24.50 2.78
CA TYR A 48 -12.93 -24.57 4.21
C TYR A 48 -12.64 -25.95 4.82
N GLY A 49 -12.10 -26.90 4.03
CA GLY A 49 -11.82 -28.26 4.46
C GLY A 49 -13.09 -29.00 4.90
N PRO A 50 -13.15 -29.56 6.13
CA PRO A 50 -14.37 -30.20 6.63
C PRO A 50 -15.52 -29.21 6.90
N GLY A 51 -15.25 -27.90 6.90
CA GLY A 51 -16.20 -26.87 7.25
C GLY A 51 -16.52 -26.81 8.76
N PRO A 52 -17.40 -25.88 9.18
CA PRO A 52 -17.94 -25.88 10.53
C PRO A 52 -18.80 -27.13 10.77
N GLY A 53 -18.88 -27.60 12.02
CA GLY A 53 -19.72 -28.74 12.40
C GLY A 53 -21.19 -28.51 12.03
N LYS A 54 -21.85 -29.54 11.48
CA LYS A 54 -23.26 -29.45 11.02
C LYS A 54 -24.25 -29.23 12.17
N GLU A 55 -23.83 -29.53 13.38
CA GLU A 55 -24.54 -29.29 14.64
C GLU A 55 -24.56 -27.82 15.05
N LEU A 56 -23.69 -26.97 14.48
CA LEU A 56 -23.63 -25.55 14.81
C LEU A 56 -24.70 -24.78 14.03
N GLU A 57 -25.60 -24.14 14.78
CA GLU A 57 -26.67 -23.33 14.18
C GLU A 57 -26.07 -22.16 13.38
N GLN A 58 -26.72 -21.83 12.25
CA GLN A 58 -26.33 -20.68 11.44
C GLN A 58 -26.49 -19.39 12.28
N GLY A 59 -25.41 -18.62 12.38
CA GLY A 59 -25.30 -17.41 13.18
C GLY A 59 -24.93 -17.65 14.64
N SER A 60 -24.66 -18.89 15.06
CA SER A 60 -24.20 -19.16 16.42
C SER A 60 -22.80 -18.58 16.65
N ALA A 61 -22.52 -18.19 17.90
CA ALA A 61 -21.22 -17.66 18.26
C ALA A 61 -20.10 -18.68 17.99
N GLU A 62 -20.34 -19.97 18.24
CA GLU A 62 -19.35 -21.02 17.97
C GLU A 62 -19.06 -21.18 16.48
N ARG A 63 -20.08 -21.04 15.62
CA ARG A 63 -19.90 -21.13 14.17
C ARG A 63 -19.11 -19.94 13.62
N VAL A 64 -19.40 -18.74 14.11
CA VAL A 64 -18.65 -17.52 13.76
C VAL A 64 -17.20 -17.61 14.23
N ASP A 65 -16.97 -18.13 15.44
CA ASP A 65 -15.62 -18.36 15.98
C ASP A 65 -14.81 -19.37 15.15
N TRP A 66 -15.46 -20.41 14.63
CA TRP A 66 -14.81 -21.33 13.69
C TRP A 66 -14.24 -20.61 12.45
N PHE A 67 -15.02 -19.69 11.84
CA PHE A 67 -14.55 -18.91 10.70
C PHE A 67 -13.44 -17.91 11.07
N GLN A 68 -13.47 -17.36 12.28
CA GLN A 68 -12.38 -16.52 12.79
C GLN A 68 -11.08 -17.33 12.91
N ASN A 69 -11.14 -18.51 13.54
CA ASN A 69 -9.99 -19.40 13.66
C ASN A 69 -9.46 -19.85 12.28
N TRP A 70 -10.34 -20.09 11.31
CA TRP A 70 -9.95 -20.40 9.93
C TRP A 70 -9.22 -19.21 9.26
N LEU A 71 -9.69 -17.97 9.46
CA LEU A 71 -9.01 -16.76 8.99
C LEU A 71 -7.62 -16.58 9.61
N ASP A 72 -7.49 -16.83 10.91
CA ASP A 72 -6.22 -16.67 11.63
C ASP A 72 -5.19 -17.70 11.16
N ARG A 73 -5.62 -18.93 10.91
CA ARG A 73 -4.77 -20.00 10.35
C ARG A 73 -4.32 -19.70 8.93
N THR A 74 -5.24 -19.31 8.05
CA THR A 74 -4.89 -19.00 6.65
C THR A 74 -4.02 -17.74 6.54
N SER A 75 -4.23 -16.76 7.41
CA SER A 75 -3.38 -15.56 7.48
C SER A 75 -1.96 -15.90 7.95
N SER A 76 -1.81 -16.76 8.95
CA SER A 76 -0.49 -17.19 9.46
C SER A 76 0.26 -18.12 8.50
N GLU A 77 -0.45 -19.02 7.81
CA GLU A 77 0.14 -19.86 6.76
C GLU A 77 0.63 -19.04 5.56
N SER A 78 -0.04 -17.92 5.24
CA SER A 78 0.42 -17.03 4.16
C SER A 78 1.67 -16.21 4.52
N ALA A 79 1.89 -15.92 5.80
CA ALA A 79 3.04 -15.15 6.28
C ALA A 79 4.30 -16.01 6.46
N THR A 80 4.11 -17.30 6.74
CA THR A 80 5.21 -18.24 6.97
C THR A 80 5.45 -19.00 5.67
N GLY A 81 6.21 -18.39 4.75
CA GLY A 81 6.53 -18.93 3.41
C GLY A 81 7.04 -20.37 3.43
N GLY A 82 6.09 -21.31 3.46
CA GLY A 82 6.34 -22.73 3.56
C GLY A 82 6.76 -23.27 2.21
N MET A 83 8.07 -23.51 2.07
CA MET A 83 8.64 -24.52 1.18
C MET A 83 8.16 -25.92 1.61
N GLY A 84 6.84 -26.14 1.61
CA GLY A 84 6.20 -27.41 1.91
C GLY A 84 6.25 -28.29 0.67
N GLU A 85 7.34 -29.05 0.57
CA GLU A 85 7.56 -30.12 -0.39
C GLU A 85 6.46 -31.21 -0.23
N GLY A 86 5.65 -31.42 -1.27
CA GLY A 86 4.81 -32.61 -1.41
C GLY A 86 3.32 -32.42 -1.11
N GLY A 87 2.58 -31.99 -2.12
CA GLY A 87 1.12 -32.04 -2.13
C GLY A 87 0.59 -31.55 -3.46
N ASP A 88 0.28 -32.48 -4.36
CA ASP A 88 -0.17 -32.27 -5.74
C ASP A 88 -1.58 -31.67 -5.84
N SER A 89 -1.86 -30.63 -5.05
CA SER A 89 -3.12 -29.91 -5.10
C SER A 89 -3.03 -28.88 -6.22
N GLU A 90 -3.54 -29.26 -7.40
CA GLU A 90 -3.69 -28.47 -8.63
C GLU A 90 -4.65 -27.26 -8.46
N GLY A 91 -4.49 -26.48 -7.41
CA GLY A 91 -5.08 -25.15 -7.25
C GLY A 91 -4.05 -24.12 -7.66
N ASN A 92 -3.97 -23.81 -8.96
CA ASN A 92 -3.03 -22.87 -9.54
C ASN A 92 -3.35 -21.40 -9.16
N ALA A 93 -3.37 -21.09 -7.87
CA ALA A 93 -3.44 -19.73 -7.38
C ALA A 93 -2.08 -19.09 -7.67
N LEU A 94 -2.05 -18.18 -8.66
CA LEU A 94 -0.88 -17.38 -8.99
C LEU A 94 -0.38 -16.70 -7.71
N SER A 95 0.90 -16.88 -7.40
CA SER A 95 1.50 -16.17 -6.27
C SER A 95 1.35 -14.66 -6.48
N ARG A 96 1.34 -13.89 -5.40
CA ARG A 96 1.23 -12.42 -5.47
C ARG A 96 2.28 -11.82 -6.42
N ASP A 97 3.50 -12.37 -6.41
CA ASP A 97 4.59 -11.94 -7.28
C ASP A 97 4.37 -12.37 -8.74
N GLN A 98 3.83 -13.56 -9.00
CA GLN A 98 3.44 -14.00 -10.35
C GLN A 98 2.27 -13.20 -10.92
N LEU A 99 1.27 -12.89 -10.10
CA LEU A 99 0.17 -12.00 -10.48
C LEU A 99 0.73 -10.61 -10.85
N TRP A 100 1.75 -10.17 -10.10
CA TRP A 100 2.43 -8.91 -10.37
C TRP A 100 3.22 -8.93 -11.68
N GLU A 101 3.96 -10.00 -11.92
CA GLU A 101 4.73 -10.21 -13.16
C GLU A 101 3.80 -10.32 -14.37
N MET A 102 2.62 -10.97 -14.22
CA MET A 102 1.58 -10.98 -15.25
C MET A 102 1.03 -9.59 -15.54
N LEU A 103 0.80 -8.76 -14.52
CA LEU A 103 0.32 -7.38 -14.69
C LEU A 103 1.38 -6.46 -15.30
N GLN A 104 2.67 -6.70 -15.04
CA GLN A 104 3.77 -5.96 -15.67
C GLN A 104 3.98 -6.34 -17.13
N ASN A 105 3.89 -7.64 -17.46
CA ASN A 105 4.15 -8.15 -18.80
C ASN A 105 2.93 -8.08 -19.74
N ASN A 106 1.74 -7.73 -19.21
CA ASN A 106 0.51 -7.73 -20.00
C ASN A 106 -0.28 -6.41 -19.83
N PRO A 107 -0.06 -5.41 -20.71
CA PRO A 107 -0.69 -4.09 -20.62
C PRO A 107 -2.23 -4.16 -20.56
N ARG A 108 -2.82 -5.15 -21.25
CA ARG A 108 -4.27 -5.34 -21.28
C ARG A 108 -4.86 -5.76 -19.92
N LEU A 109 -4.13 -6.57 -19.14
CA LEU A 109 -4.59 -6.95 -17.79
C LEU A 109 -4.49 -5.76 -16.83
N ARG A 110 -3.52 -4.88 -17.05
CA ARG A 110 -3.37 -3.65 -16.29
C ARG A 110 -4.53 -2.68 -16.53
N ASP A 111 -4.90 -2.43 -17.79
CA ASP A 111 -6.07 -1.60 -18.14
C ASP A 111 -7.37 -2.18 -17.55
N MET A 112 -7.48 -3.51 -17.51
CA MET A 112 -8.65 -4.21 -16.96
C MET A 112 -8.72 -4.11 -15.43
N ALA A 113 -7.59 -4.23 -14.74
CA ALA A 113 -7.48 -4.04 -13.30
C ALA A 113 -7.77 -2.59 -12.89
N GLU A 114 -7.24 -1.62 -13.65
CA GLU A 114 -7.51 -0.19 -13.47
C GLU A 114 -8.99 0.14 -13.70
N SER A 115 -9.58 -0.38 -14.78
CA SER A 115 -11.01 -0.18 -15.11
C SER A 115 -11.96 -0.83 -14.09
N SER A 116 -11.52 -1.89 -13.43
CA SER A 116 -12.29 -2.61 -12.41
C SER A 116 -12.18 -1.97 -11.02
N GLY A 117 -11.49 -0.83 -10.89
CA GLY A 117 -11.32 -0.13 -9.61
C GLY A 117 -10.45 -0.88 -8.60
N LEU A 118 -9.77 -1.96 -9.02
CA LEU A 118 -8.72 -2.63 -8.28
C LEU A 118 -7.44 -1.81 -8.45
N GLY A 119 -7.45 -0.59 -7.89
CA GLY A 119 -6.28 0.28 -7.88
C GLY A 119 -5.09 -0.47 -7.29
N LEU A 120 -4.17 -0.88 -8.14
CA LEU A 120 -2.98 -1.66 -7.78
C LEU A 120 -2.09 -0.91 -6.78
N ASP A 121 -2.13 0.42 -6.79
CA ASP A 121 -1.47 1.26 -5.79
C ASP A 121 -2.09 1.11 -4.37
N ARG A 122 -3.35 0.67 -4.24
CA ARG A 122 -4.01 0.47 -2.94
C ARG A 122 -3.67 -0.89 -2.30
N LEU A 123 -3.31 -1.91 -3.08
CA LEU A 123 -2.90 -3.23 -2.56
C LEU A 123 -1.40 -3.31 -2.23
N LEU A 124 -0.58 -2.40 -2.78
CA LEU A 124 0.86 -2.38 -2.57
C LEU A 124 1.33 -1.51 -1.41
N ILE A 125 0.48 -0.63 -0.91
CA ILE A 125 0.86 0.34 0.11
C ILE A 125 0.13 -0.07 1.37
N ASN A 126 0.74 -1.00 2.13
CA ASN A 126 0.33 -1.23 3.50
C ASN A 126 0.38 0.10 4.26
N ASP A 127 -0.71 0.41 4.95
CA ASP A 127 -1.06 1.69 5.57
C ASP A 127 -0.16 2.13 6.76
N GLN A 128 1.07 1.64 6.91
CA GLN A 128 1.74 1.70 8.21
C GLN A 128 3.04 2.51 8.28
N GLU A 129 3.81 2.70 7.21
CA GLU A 129 5.02 3.54 7.32
C GLU A 129 5.21 4.50 6.13
N PRO A 130 5.60 5.76 6.40
CA PRO A 130 5.95 6.70 5.35
C PRO A 130 7.10 6.09 4.55
N MET A 131 6.84 5.74 3.30
CA MET A 131 7.85 5.14 2.44
C MET A 131 9.06 6.09 2.37
N ARG A 132 10.24 5.57 2.74
CA ARG A 132 11.47 6.36 2.77
C ARG A 132 11.85 6.75 1.34
N THR A 133 12.04 8.05 1.13
CA THR A 133 12.54 8.59 -0.14
C THR A 133 14.05 8.59 -0.08
N VAL A 134 14.68 8.05 -1.11
CA VAL A 134 16.13 7.91 -1.19
C VAL A 134 16.64 8.55 -2.46
N ARG A 135 17.86 9.10 -2.41
CA ARG A 135 18.61 9.50 -3.58
C ARG A 135 19.69 8.46 -3.86
N VAL A 136 19.77 8.02 -5.10
CA VAL A 136 20.78 7.05 -5.54
C VAL A 136 22.14 7.75 -5.68
N ALA A 137 23.22 7.06 -5.29
CA ALA A 137 24.59 7.51 -5.51
C ALA A 137 24.90 7.81 -6.98
N LYS A 138 26.05 8.47 -7.22
CA LYS A 138 26.52 8.78 -8.58
C LYS A 138 26.94 7.49 -9.32
N LEU A 139 26.94 7.54 -10.65
CA LEU A 139 27.28 6.39 -11.51
C LEU A 139 28.63 5.74 -11.15
N GLU A 140 29.64 6.57 -10.87
CA GLU A 140 31.00 6.12 -10.53
C GLU A 140 31.07 5.34 -9.22
N GLU A 141 30.10 5.53 -8.32
CA GLU A 141 30.00 4.85 -7.03
C GLU A 141 29.02 3.68 -7.10
N LEU A 142 27.88 3.88 -7.77
CA LEU A 142 26.82 2.88 -7.86
C LEU A 142 27.26 1.65 -8.65
N LYS A 143 27.89 1.84 -9.80
CA LYS A 143 28.29 0.73 -10.68
C LYS A 143 29.23 -0.26 -10.00
N PRO A 144 30.38 0.15 -9.42
CA PRO A 144 31.26 -0.79 -8.74
C PRO A 144 30.59 -1.43 -7.52
N ALA A 145 29.71 -0.72 -6.81
CA ALA A 145 28.97 -1.29 -5.68
C ALA A 145 27.98 -2.40 -6.12
N VAL A 146 27.27 -2.20 -7.23
CA VAL A 146 26.36 -3.21 -7.79
C VAL A 146 27.14 -4.41 -8.33
N GLU A 147 28.24 -4.20 -9.05
CA GLU A 147 29.07 -5.28 -9.60
C GLU A 147 29.82 -6.07 -8.51
N ALA A 148 30.13 -5.44 -7.37
CA ALA A 148 30.71 -6.11 -6.21
C ALA A 148 29.68 -6.95 -5.42
N HIS A 149 28.40 -6.69 -5.60
CA HIS A 149 27.34 -7.34 -4.85
C HIS A 149 26.93 -8.68 -5.49
N SER A 150 26.99 -9.78 -4.75
CA SER A 150 26.77 -11.12 -5.30
C SER A 150 25.34 -11.40 -5.80
N ALA A 151 24.34 -10.72 -5.23
CA ALA A 151 22.94 -10.90 -5.59
C ALA A 151 22.48 -10.02 -6.77
N LEU A 152 23.26 -8.99 -7.13
CA LEU A 152 22.85 -8.00 -8.12
C LEU A 152 23.61 -8.17 -9.44
N LYS A 153 22.99 -7.68 -10.52
CA LYS A 153 23.62 -7.57 -11.83
C LYS A 153 23.41 -6.17 -12.34
N TRP A 154 24.47 -5.58 -12.89
CA TRP A 154 24.38 -4.29 -13.54
C TRP A 154 23.47 -4.35 -14.78
N ASP A 155 22.58 -3.38 -14.90
CA ASP A 155 21.73 -3.12 -16.07
C ASP A 155 21.99 -1.67 -16.49
N ASP A 156 22.19 -1.42 -17.79
CA ASP A 156 22.53 -0.08 -18.29
C ASP A 156 21.45 0.97 -17.97
N ARG A 157 20.20 0.55 -17.75
CA ARG A 157 19.12 1.45 -17.29
C ARG A 157 19.37 2.02 -15.89
N LEU A 158 20.21 1.38 -15.08
CA LEU A 158 20.60 1.91 -13.77
C LEU A 158 21.47 3.16 -13.89
N ALA A 159 22.13 3.37 -15.03
CA ALA A 159 22.89 4.59 -15.26
C ALA A 159 21.99 5.83 -15.24
N ASP A 160 20.78 5.72 -15.78
CA ASP A 160 19.79 6.80 -15.80
C ASP A 160 19.17 7.07 -14.42
N ALA A 161 19.22 6.09 -13.50
CA ALA A 161 18.76 6.24 -12.12
C ALA A 161 19.79 6.87 -11.17
N CYS A 162 21.05 7.01 -11.60
CA CYS A 162 22.12 7.57 -10.76
C CYS A 162 21.85 9.04 -10.43
N GLY A 163 21.86 9.39 -9.15
CA GLY A 163 21.51 10.73 -8.68
C GLY A 163 20.01 11.04 -8.67
N CYS A 164 19.16 10.15 -9.20
CA CYS A 164 17.72 10.32 -9.14
C CYS A 164 17.16 9.96 -7.77
N GLU A 165 15.97 10.49 -7.50
CA GLU A 165 15.20 10.20 -6.29
C GLU A 165 14.24 9.04 -6.56
N GLY A 166 14.08 8.17 -5.58
CA GLY A 166 13.22 7.01 -5.66
C GLY A 166 12.58 6.71 -4.32
N ILE A 167 11.53 5.88 -4.36
CA ILE A 167 10.79 5.47 -3.19
C ILE A 167 11.19 4.03 -2.87
N VAL A 168 11.69 3.78 -1.66
CA VAL A 168 11.99 2.41 -1.23
C VAL A 168 10.67 1.68 -1.00
N LEU A 169 10.49 0.57 -1.69
CA LEU A 169 9.33 -0.32 -1.54
C LEU A 169 9.58 -1.41 -0.51
N ARG A 170 10.81 -1.93 -0.45
CA ARG A 170 11.19 -3.04 0.40
C ARG A 170 12.68 -3.01 0.70
N ASP A 171 13.02 -3.37 1.92
CA ASP A 171 14.38 -3.64 2.36
C ASP A 171 14.60 -5.15 2.49
N ASP A 172 15.74 -5.62 2.00
CA ASP A 172 16.25 -6.96 2.23
C ASP A 172 17.49 -6.86 3.10
N GLU A 173 17.30 -7.04 4.41
CA GLU A 173 18.39 -7.01 5.38
C GLU A 173 19.34 -8.21 5.24
N SER A 174 18.93 -9.28 4.57
CA SER A 174 19.75 -10.49 4.44
C SER A 174 20.94 -10.28 3.51
N ASP A 175 20.79 -9.42 2.51
CA ASP A 175 21.84 -9.05 1.58
C ASP A 175 22.17 -7.55 1.57
N GLY A 176 21.44 -6.73 2.33
CA GLY A 176 21.68 -5.30 2.40
C GLY A 176 21.31 -4.59 1.10
N THR A 177 20.30 -5.09 0.39
CA THR A 177 19.72 -4.43 -0.79
C THR A 177 18.33 -3.87 -0.49
N ALA A 178 17.92 -2.89 -1.27
CA ALA A 178 16.59 -2.31 -1.19
C ALA A 178 15.99 -2.20 -2.58
N GLN A 179 14.70 -2.53 -2.68
CA GLN A 179 13.92 -2.36 -3.91
C GLN A 179 13.41 -0.93 -3.99
N VAL A 180 13.95 -0.17 -4.93
CA VAL A 180 13.59 1.23 -5.16
C VAL A 180 12.72 1.35 -6.40
N ARG A 181 11.63 2.11 -6.31
CA ARG A 181 10.79 2.52 -7.44
C ARG A 181 11.17 3.92 -7.88
N PHE A 182 11.49 4.07 -9.16
CA PHE A 182 11.72 5.37 -9.77
C PHE A 182 10.43 5.91 -10.38
N PRO A 183 10.10 7.19 -10.14
CA PRO A 183 8.98 7.83 -10.83
C PRO A 183 9.28 7.98 -12.34
N PRO A 184 8.27 8.30 -13.17
CA PRO A 184 8.51 8.73 -14.55
C PRO A 184 9.51 9.91 -14.60
N PRO A 185 10.37 10.02 -15.63
CA PRO A 185 10.34 9.27 -16.89
C PRO A 185 10.95 7.86 -16.82
N LEU A 186 11.70 7.52 -15.77
CA LEU A 186 12.33 6.21 -15.63
C LEU A 186 11.29 5.10 -15.46
N GLY A 187 10.37 5.28 -14.51
CA GLY A 187 9.19 4.43 -14.34
C GLY A 187 9.47 2.94 -14.04
N PHE A 188 10.70 2.55 -13.73
CA PHE A 188 11.08 1.17 -13.42
C PHE A 188 11.41 0.97 -11.94
N LYS A 189 11.57 -0.29 -11.53
CA LYS A 189 12.02 -0.68 -10.19
C LYS A 189 13.37 -1.36 -10.30
N ALA A 190 14.23 -1.17 -9.30
CA ALA A 190 15.51 -1.85 -9.21
C ALA A 190 15.85 -2.20 -7.78
N TRP A 191 16.54 -3.33 -7.60
CA TRP A 191 17.23 -3.64 -6.35
C TRP A 191 18.60 -2.96 -6.36
N LEU A 192 18.87 -2.17 -5.33
CA LEU A 192 20.11 -1.40 -5.19
C LEU A 192 20.75 -1.66 -3.83
N PRO A 193 22.09 -1.65 -3.71
CA PRO A 193 22.74 -1.76 -2.41
C PRO A 193 22.30 -0.62 -1.49
N THR A 194 21.87 -0.93 -0.27
CA THR A 194 21.39 0.07 0.69
C THR A 194 22.47 1.09 1.05
N SER A 195 23.75 0.72 0.96
CA SER A 195 24.89 1.63 1.13
C SER A 195 24.98 2.73 0.08
N MET A 196 24.34 2.56 -1.08
CA MET A 196 24.31 3.52 -2.20
C MET A 196 23.05 4.39 -2.20
N LEU A 197 22.21 4.26 -1.17
CA LEU A 197 20.97 5.02 -1.01
C LEU A 197 21.17 6.05 0.09
N GLN A 198 21.16 7.32 -0.30
CA GLN A 198 21.13 8.42 0.67
C GLN A 198 19.68 8.68 1.04
N GLU A 199 19.31 8.39 2.29
CA GLU A 199 18.01 8.76 2.81
C GLU A 199 17.83 10.26 2.76
N LEU A 200 16.81 10.71 2.03
CA LEU A 200 16.41 12.09 2.03
C LEU A 200 15.51 12.28 3.24
N THR A 201 16.12 12.62 4.38
CA THR A 201 15.40 12.99 5.62
C THR A 201 14.66 14.33 5.49
N GLN A 202 14.42 14.82 4.25
CA GLN A 202 13.55 15.96 4.10
C GLN A 202 12.15 15.48 4.48
N PRO A 203 11.55 16.02 5.56
CA PRO A 203 10.18 15.69 5.88
C PRO A 203 9.36 16.09 4.66
N CYS A 204 8.63 15.14 4.09
CA CYS A 204 7.70 15.44 3.03
C CYS A 204 6.82 16.58 3.54
N LYS A 205 6.96 17.77 2.96
CA LYS A 205 6.30 18.95 3.51
C LYS A 205 4.81 18.69 3.49
N ARG A 206 4.17 18.78 4.65
CA ARG A 206 2.71 18.69 4.74
C ARG A 206 2.12 19.94 4.14
N VAL A 207 1.15 19.72 3.26
CA VAL A 207 0.44 20.79 2.58
C VAL A 207 -1.05 20.53 2.67
N LYS A 208 -1.82 21.61 2.66
CA LYS A 208 -3.27 21.57 2.56
C LYS A 208 -3.69 22.23 1.26
N ALA A 209 -4.49 21.53 0.45
CA ALA A 209 -5.05 22.11 -0.76
C ALA A 209 -6.11 23.18 -0.41
N CYS A 210 -6.16 24.25 -1.19
CA CYS A 210 -7.13 25.32 -1.07
C CYS A 210 -8.56 24.85 -1.41
N GLU A 211 -9.52 25.78 -1.37
CA GLU A 211 -10.91 25.49 -1.76
C GLU A 211 -11.04 25.19 -3.26
N THR A 212 -12.05 24.40 -3.64
CA THR A 212 -12.27 23.91 -5.02
C THR A 212 -12.23 25.01 -6.07
N GLN A 213 -12.85 26.17 -5.80
CA GLN A 213 -12.91 27.28 -6.77
C GLN A 213 -11.53 27.89 -7.02
N GLN A 214 -10.75 28.10 -5.96
CA GLN A 214 -9.38 28.62 -6.06
C GLN A 214 -8.46 27.61 -6.75
N LEU A 215 -8.65 26.32 -6.46
CA LEU A 215 -7.89 25.23 -7.10
C LEU A 215 -8.17 25.19 -8.60
N LEU A 216 -9.44 25.31 -9.00
CA LEU A 216 -9.87 25.35 -10.41
C LEU A 216 -9.25 26.53 -11.14
N GLU A 217 -9.43 27.74 -10.62
CA GLU A 217 -8.91 28.97 -11.23
C GLU A 217 -7.39 28.92 -11.42
N ALA A 218 -6.66 28.44 -10.41
CA ALA A 218 -5.20 28.33 -10.47
C ALA A 218 -4.72 27.23 -11.44
N VAL A 219 -5.41 26.10 -11.52
CA VAL A 219 -5.07 25.02 -12.46
C VAL A 219 -5.37 25.43 -13.90
N GLU A 220 -6.49 26.10 -14.16
CA GLU A 220 -6.83 26.61 -15.51
C GLU A 220 -5.92 27.76 -15.95
N ALA A 221 -5.43 28.57 -15.02
CA ALA A 221 -4.46 29.63 -15.31
C ALA A 221 -3.06 29.07 -15.63
N HIS A 222 -2.77 27.81 -15.26
CA HIS A 222 -1.46 27.20 -15.43
C HIS A 222 -1.33 26.51 -16.79
N SER A 223 -0.27 26.81 -17.55
CA SER A 223 -0.13 26.33 -18.94
C SER A 223 0.18 24.84 -19.07
N ALA A 224 0.80 24.23 -18.05
CA ALA A 224 1.19 22.81 -18.08
C ALA A 224 0.15 21.85 -17.49
N LEU A 225 -0.87 22.38 -16.81
CA LEU A 225 -1.87 21.57 -16.12
C LEU A 225 -3.21 21.62 -16.85
N LYS A 226 -4.01 20.58 -16.66
CA LYS A 226 -5.38 20.49 -17.16
C LYS A 226 -6.28 20.05 -16.03
N TRP A 227 -7.40 20.75 -15.87
CA TRP A 227 -8.40 20.39 -14.89
C TRP A 227 -8.96 18.98 -15.13
N ASP A 228 -9.13 18.24 -14.04
CA ASP A 228 -9.77 16.93 -13.96
C ASP A 228 -10.76 16.97 -12.80
N ASP A 229 -12.00 16.53 -13.00
CA ASP A 229 -13.06 16.56 -11.97
C ASP A 229 -12.68 15.81 -10.68
N ARG A 230 -11.69 14.90 -10.74
CA ARG A 230 -11.13 14.24 -9.55
C ARG A 230 -10.38 15.21 -8.65
N LEU A 231 -9.82 16.30 -9.18
CA LEU A 231 -9.15 17.34 -8.39
C LEU A 231 -10.10 18.08 -7.46
N ALA A 232 -11.41 18.15 -7.78
CA ALA A 232 -12.41 18.73 -6.89
C ALA A 232 -12.47 18.01 -5.52
N LYS A 233 -12.09 16.73 -5.47
CA LYS A 233 -12.02 15.95 -4.22
C LYS A 233 -10.83 16.32 -3.34
N LEU A 234 -9.84 17.04 -3.88
CA LEU A 234 -8.65 17.48 -3.14
C LEU A 234 -8.91 18.70 -2.27
N SER A 235 -9.98 19.45 -2.52
CA SER A 235 -10.27 20.69 -1.80
C SER A 235 -10.27 20.50 -0.28
N GLY A 236 -9.40 21.25 0.41
CA GLY A 236 -9.25 21.19 1.86
C GLY A 236 -8.57 19.93 2.40
N GLN A 237 -8.16 18.99 1.53
CA GLN A 237 -7.46 17.78 1.94
C GLN A 237 -5.99 18.09 2.26
N GLU A 238 -5.45 17.31 3.20
CA GLU A 238 -4.02 17.35 3.53
C GLU A 238 -3.27 16.31 2.70
N GLY A 239 -2.07 16.68 2.28
CA GLY A 239 -1.19 15.85 1.49
C GLY A 239 0.27 16.08 1.82
N PHE A 240 1.11 15.29 1.16
CA PHE A 240 2.55 15.32 1.30
C PHE A 240 3.16 15.66 -0.06
N VAL A 241 4.03 16.67 -0.07
CA VAL A 241 4.81 16.99 -1.27
C VAL A 241 5.75 15.83 -1.57
N VAL A 242 5.58 15.23 -2.75
CA VAL A 242 6.38 14.11 -3.28
C VAL A 242 7.50 14.66 -4.16
N GLN A 243 7.18 15.62 -5.04
CA GLN A 243 8.13 16.20 -5.99
C GLN A 243 7.88 17.69 -6.16
N HIS A 244 8.94 18.45 -6.42
CA HIS A 244 8.86 19.87 -6.75
C HIS A 244 9.46 20.09 -8.13
N ASP A 245 8.62 20.50 -9.08
CA ASP A 245 9.07 21.00 -10.37
C ASP A 245 9.33 22.51 -10.27
N LYS A 246 10.61 22.89 -10.37
CA LYS A 246 11.04 24.29 -10.27
C LYS A 246 10.87 25.05 -11.59
N GLU A 247 10.66 24.34 -12.71
CA GLU A 247 10.54 24.99 -14.01
C GLU A 247 9.19 25.70 -14.15
N ASP A 248 8.13 25.13 -13.55
CA ASP A 248 6.77 25.67 -13.62
C ASP A 248 6.13 25.96 -12.25
N ALA A 249 6.88 25.79 -11.15
CA ALA A 249 6.40 25.99 -9.78
C ALA A 249 5.17 25.11 -9.45
N THR A 250 5.15 23.88 -10.00
CA THR A 250 4.18 22.86 -9.61
C THR A 250 4.79 21.87 -8.61
N LEU A 251 3.93 21.38 -7.72
CA LEU A 251 4.26 20.38 -6.72
C LEU A 251 3.44 19.12 -7.01
N GLN A 252 4.11 17.98 -7.09
CA GLN A 252 3.43 16.70 -7.05
C GLN A 252 3.08 16.39 -5.60
N VAL A 253 1.80 16.39 -5.28
CA VAL A 253 1.30 16.15 -3.93
C VAL A 253 0.50 14.87 -3.90
N ARG A 254 0.78 14.04 -2.89
CA ARG A 254 0.02 12.83 -2.60
C ARG A 254 -0.94 13.09 -1.46
N PHE A 255 -2.23 12.81 -1.69
CA PHE A 255 -3.31 12.97 -0.72
C PHE A 255 -3.81 11.59 -0.27
N PRO A 256 -3.38 11.09 0.91
CA PRO A 256 -3.73 9.75 1.36
C PRO A 256 -5.24 9.55 1.55
N SER A 257 -5.95 10.57 2.07
CA SER A 257 -7.38 10.52 2.37
C SER A 257 -8.26 10.20 1.15
N VAL A 258 -7.81 10.58 -0.05
CA VAL A 258 -8.52 10.32 -1.30
C VAL A 258 -7.75 9.39 -2.25
N SER A 259 -6.59 8.89 -1.81
CA SER A 259 -5.69 8.03 -2.60
C SER A 259 -5.37 8.61 -3.99
N LEU A 260 -5.15 9.93 -4.07
CA LEU A 260 -4.87 10.63 -5.33
C LEU A 260 -3.50 11.31 -5.25
N THR A 261 -2.72 11.21 -6.33
CA THR A 261 -1.50 11.99 -6.53
C THR A 261 -1.72 12.93 -7.70
N ALA A 262 -1.48 14.22 -7.50
CA ALA A 262 -1.71 15.23 -8.51
C ALA A 262 -0.59 16.28 -8.51
N TRP A 263 -0.29 16.81 -9.69
CA TRP A 263 0.51 18.02 -9.84
C TRP A 263 -0.40 19.23 -9.59
N LEU A 264 -0.03 20.07 -8.64
CA LEU A 264 -0.78 21.26 -8.23
C LEU A 264 0.14 22.48 -8.24
N PRO A 265 -0.34 23.67 -8.65
CA PRO A 265 0.44 24.90 -8.54
C PRO A 265 0.76 25.18 -7.07
N GLU A 266 1.98 25.64 -6.77
CA GLU A 266 2.39 25.96 -5.38
C GLU A 266 1.46 27.00 -4.72
N SER A 267 0.86 27.91 -5.51
CA SER A 267 -0.11 28.90 -5.03
C SER A 267 -1.40 28.31 -4.47
N THR A 268 -1.72 27.05 -4.77
CA THR A 268 -2.93 26.37 -4.29
C THR A 268 -2.72 25.59 -2.99
N LEU A 269 -1.49 25.61 -2.47
CA LEU A 269 -1.06 24.80 -1.36
C LEU A 269 -0.65 25.68 -0.18
N THR A 270 -1.27 25.43 0.97
CA THR A 270 -0.85 26.02 2.23
C THR A 270 0.07 25.03 2.92
N TYR A 271 1.34 25.38 3.10
CA TYR A 271 2.26 24.60 3.91
C TYR A 271 1.75 24.57 5.35
N LEU A 272 1.48 23.37 5.84
CA LEU A 272 1.23 23.15 7.26
C LEU A 272 2.61 23.05 7.89
N GLU A 273 2.97 24.05 8.69
CA GLU A 273 4.13 23.89 9.56
C GLU A 273 3.89 22.63 10.37
N ASP A 274 4.83 21.68 10.32
CA ASP A 274 4.86 20.63 11.31
C ASP A 274 5.00 21.37 12.63
N SER A 275 3.88 21.52 13.35
CA SER A 275 3.89 21.92 14.74
C SER A 275 4.82 20.92 15.38
N GLN A 276 6.10 21.27 15.50
CA GLN A 276 7.06 20.44 16.19
C GLN A 276 6.38 20.15 17.51
N PRO A 277 6.25 18.87 17.92
CA PRO A 277 5.66 18.55 19.20
C PRO A 277 6.43 19.41 20.18
N THR A 278 5.75 20.46 20.68
CA THR A 278 6.37 21.40 21.58
C THR A 278 6.75 20.51 22.72
N THR A 279 8.04 20.21 22.78
CA THR A 279 8.62 19.49 23.90
C THR A 279 8.66 20.56 24.97
N GLU A 280 7.48 20.93 25.44
CA GLU A 280 7.26 21.68 26.66
C GLU A 280 7.86 20.75 27.70
N ALA A 281 9.15 20.99 27.96
CA ALA A 281 9.87 20.33 29.01
C ALA A 281 8.96 20.43 30.24
N PRO A 282 8.62 19.30 30.89
CA PRO A 282 7.76 19.33 32.06
C PRO A 282 8.37 20.36 33.00
N ALA A 283 7.63 21.43 33.26
CA ALA A 283 8.06 22.54 34.09
C ALA A 283 8.66 21.92 35.35
N THR A 284 9.97 22.05 35.51
CA THR A 284 10.67 21.54 36.68
C THR A 284 9.95 22.14 37.88
N PRO A 285 9.31 21.34 38.74
CA PRO A 285 8.64 21.89 39.90
C PRO A 285 9.70 22.63 40.69
N ALA A 286 9.50 23.95 40.85
CA ALA A 286 10.40 24.81 41.59
C ALA A 286 10.66 24.14 42.95
N GLU A 287 11.92 23.77 43.19
CA GLU A 287 12.39 23.38 44.51
C GLU A 287 12.04 24.53 45.46
N SER A 288 11.06 24.28 46.32
CA SER A 288 10.80 25.09 47.48
C SER A 288 12.01 24.97 48.40
N GLU A 289 12.86 26.00 48.39
CA GLU A 289 13.87 26.23 49.42
C GLU A 289 13.15 26.34 50.78
N ASP A 290 13.10 25.23 51.52
CA ASP A 290 12.78 25.21 52.93
C ASP A 290 13.89 25.96 53.68
N LYS A 291 13.58 27.20 54.07
CA LYS A 291 14.30 27.96 55.09
C LYS A 291 13.59 27.74 56.42
N ASP A 292 14.18 26.90 57.26
CA ASP A 292 14.01 26.93 58.73
C ASP A 292 15.40 26.59 59.28
N GLU A 293 16.26 27.55 59.62
CA GLU A 293 16.18 28.53 60.71
C GLU A 293 16.13 27.85 62.10
N THR A 294 17.33 27.67 62.68
CA THR A 294 17.73 27.87 64.10
C THR A 294 16.61 27.84 65.16
N VAL A 295 16.69 27.07 66.25
CA VAL A 295 17.66 27.09 67.38
C VAL A 295 17.52 25.80 68.18
#